data_AF-A0A9E6E124-F1
#
_entry.id   AF-A0A9E6E124-F1
#
_cell.length_a   1.000
_cell.length_b   1.000
_cell.length_c   1.000
_cell.angle_alpha   90.00
_cell.angle_beta   90.00
_cell.angle_gamma   90.00
#
_symmetry.space_group_name_H-M   'P 1'
#
loop_
_entity.id
_entity.type
_entity.pdbx_description
1 polymer ?
#
loop_
_entity_poly.entity_id
_entity_poly.type
_entity_poly.pdbx_seq_one_letter_code
_entity_poly.pdbx_strand_id
1 'polypeptide(L)'
;MKTVNTPPEQAESAFHAANQSVAQSTAMALADATDNLRNLNTLSTTAIGTALSQLLETGDPKYMAIIDQAQKVVTNGAENFGVVGDKVATVLHDRSQ
;
A
#
# COMPACT_ATOMS: atom_id res chain seq x y z
N MET A 1 2.15 -31.78 38.78
CA MET A 1 0.95 -31.12 38.22
C MET A 1 1.37 -29.75 37.73
N LYS A 2 1.46 -29.53 36.41
CA LYS A 2 1.71 -28.20 35.85
C LYS A 2 0.45 -27.36 36.10
N THR A 3 0.59 -26.21 36.74
CA THR A 3 -0.46 -25.21 36.92
C THR A 3 -0.79 -24.61 35.55
N VAL A 4 -1.81 -25.14 34.88
CA VAL A 4 -2.19 -24.74 33.50
C VAL A 4 -3.17 -23.55 33.49
N ASN A 5 -3.34 -22.83 34.61
CA ASN A 5 -4.37 -21.81 34.72
C ASN A 5 -3.95 -20.64 35.63
N THR A 6 -2.73 -20.14 35.44
CA THR A 6 -2.30 -18.89 36.03
C THR A 6 -2.26 -17.85 34.91
N PRO A 7 -2.95 -16.70 35.05
CA PRO A 7 -2.89 -15.67 34.02
C PRO A 7 -1.44 -15.26 33.74
N PRO A 8 -1.10 -14.93 32.48
CA PRO A 8 0.24 -14.47 32.13
C PRO A 8 0.62 -13.26 32.99
N GLU A 9 1.92 -13.10 33.26
CA GLU A 9 2.39 -11.91 33.95
C GLU A 9 1.94 -10.66 33.19
N GLN A 10 1.53 -9.60 33.92
CA GLN A 10 0.96 -8.40 33.30
C GLN A 10 1.90 -7.79 32.24
N ALA A 11 3.21 -7.90 32.43
CA ALA A 11 4.22 -7.45 31.48
C ALA A 11 4.22 -8.27 30.17
N GLU A 12 4.11 -9.60 30.27
CA GLU A 12 4.05 -10.50 29.12
C GLU A 12 2.75 -10.27 28.32
N SER A 13 1.63 -10.14 29.03
CA SER A 13 0.34 -9.80 28.42
C SER A 13 0.38 -8.45 27.68
N ALA A 14 0.96 -7.42 28.30
CA ALA A 14 1.11 -6.10 27.69
C ALA A 14 2.02 -6.12 26.44
N PHE A 15 3.11 -6.89 26.49
CA PHE A 15 4.01 -7.08 25.35
C PHE A 15 3.31 -7.73 24.16
N HIS A 16 2.54 -8.81 24.39
CA HIS A 16 1.77 -9.47 23.34
C HIS A 16 0.70 -8.55 22.73
N ALA A 17 -0.02 -7.79 23.56
CA ALA A 17 -1.02 -6.83 23.08
C ALA A 17 -0.38 -5.73 22.21
N ALA A 18 0.78 -5.21 22.60
CA ALA A 18 1.51 -4.21 21.83
C ALA A 18 1.98 -4.77 20.46
N ASN A 19 2.49 -6.00 20.42
CA ASN A 19 2.90 -6.64 19.18
C ASN A 19 1.71 -6.92 18.25
N GLN A 20 0.58 -7.36 18.80
CA GLN A 20 -0.64 -7.55 18.03
C GLN A 20 -1.15 -6.23 17.42
N SER A 21 -1.15 -5.14 18.21
CA SER A 21 -1.56 -3.82 17.73
C SER A 21 -0.66 -3.31 16.60
N VAL A 22 0.65 -3.55 16.70
CA VAL A 22 1.59 -3.19 15.64
C VAL A 22 1.35 -4.02 14.38
N ALA A 23 1.20 -5.34 14.52
CA ALA A 23 0.88 -6.19 13.37
C ALA A 23 -0.41 -5.74 12.65
N GLN A 24 -1.46 -5.42 13.41
CA GLN A 24 -2.73 -4.92 12.86
C GLN A 24 -2.55 -3.58 12.14
N SER A 25 -1.90 -2.60 12.77
CA SER A 25 -1.68 -1.28 12.16
C SER A 25 -0.80 -1.35 10.91
N THR A 26 0.22 -2.21 10.90
CA THR A 26 1.03 -2.45 9.69
C THR A 26 0.25 -3.13 8.58
N ALA A 27 -0.64 -4.07 8.90
CA ALA A 27 -1.51 -4.71 7.92
C ALA A 27 -2.49 -3.71 7.31
N MET A 28 -3.05 -2.80 8.12
CA MET A 28 -3.90 -1.70 7.64
C MET A 28 -3.13 -0.76 6.70
N ALA A 29 -1.92 -0.35 7.08
CA ALA A 29 -1.10 0.52 6.23
C ALA A 29 -0.78 -0.11 4.86
N LEU A 30 -0.51 -1.43 4.84
CA LEU A 30 -0.29 -2.16 3.58
C LEU A 30 -1.58 -2.27 2.75
N ALA A 31 -2.73 -2.51 3.39
CA ALA A 31 -4.02 -2.54 2.72
C ALA A 31 -4.36 -1.17 2.11
N ASP A 32 -4.18 -0.08 2.86
CA ASP A 32 -4.41 1.29 2.40
C ASP A 32 -3.51 1.63 1.20
N ALA A 33 -2.23 1.24 1.25
CA ALA A 33 -1.31 1.43 0.14
C ALA A 33 -1.72 0.61 -1.10
N THR A 34 -2.21 -0.62 -0.91
CA THR A 34 -2.73 -1.47 -1.99
C THR A 34 -3.95 -0.83 -2.65
N ASP A 35 -4.91 -0.35 -1.84
CA ASP A 35 -6.12 0.31 -2.32
C ASP A 35 -5.81 1.62 -3.05
N ASN A 36 -4.87 2.41 -2.54
CA ASN A 36 -4.39 3.60 -3.23
C ASN A 36 -3.82 3.27 -4.62
N LEU A 37 -2.93 2.26 -4.71
CA LEU A 37 -2.38 1.83 -6.00
C LEU A 37 -3.48 1.38 -6.98
N ARG A 38 -4.48 0.63 -6.50
CA ARG A 38 -5.62 0.20 -7.32
C ARG A 38 -6.45 1.39 -7.82
N ASN A 39 -6.66 2.40 -6.97
CA ASN A 39 -7.39 3.61 -7.33
C ASN A 39 -6.62 4.44 -8.37
N LEU A 40 -5.32 4.63 -8.17
CA LEU A 40 -4.45 5.32 -9.13
C LEU A 40 -4.43 4.60 -10.49
N ASN A 41 -4.38 3.26 -10.50
CA ASN A 41 -4.46 2.47 -11.73
C ASN A 41 -5.78 2.68 -12.48
N THR A 42 -6.90 2.67 -11.75
CA THR A 42 -8.23 2.89 -12.34
C THR A 42 -8.33 4.27 -12.98
N LEU A 43 -7.96 5.31 -12.23
CA LEU A 43 -7.99 6.69 -12.69
C LEU A 43 -7.05 6.92 -13.88
N SER A 44 -5.81 6.43 -13.78
CA SER A 44 -4.81 6.61 -14.83
C SER A 44 -5.19 5.88 -16.10
N THR A 45 -5.68 4.65 -16.02
CA THR A 45 -6.15 3.89 -17.19
C THR A 45 -7.34 4.58 -17.86
N THR A 46 -8.25 5.15 -17.06
CA THR A 46 -9.39 5.92 -17.59
C THR A 46 -8.90 7.17 -18.32
N ALA A 47 -7.98 7.93 -17.71
CA ALA A 47 -7.40 9.12 -18.32
C ALA A 47 -6.64 8.80 -19.62
N ILE A 48 -5.87 7.71 -19.65
CA ILE A 48 -5.17 7.22 -20.85
C ILE A 48 -6.19 6.88 -21.94
N GLY A 49 -7.24 6.13 -21.61
CA GLY A 49 -8.27 5.75 -22.57
C GLY A 49 -8.96 6.96 -23.19
N THR A 50 -9.37 7.93 -22.37
CA THR A 50 -9.99 9.18 -22.86
C THR A 50 -9.02 10.00 -23.71
N ALA A 51 -7.78 10.20 -23.25
CA ALA A 51 -6.79 10.96 -24.00
C ALA A 51 -6.42 10.29 -25.34
N LEU A 52 -6.32 8.96 -25.34
CA LEU A 52 -6.07 8.19 -26.57
C LEU A 52 -7.22 8.34 -27.56
N SER A 53 -8.48 8.26 -27.12
CA SER A 53 -9.64 8.50 -27.99
C SER A 53 -9.57 9.89 -28.62
N GLN A 54 -9.27 10.92 -27.83
CA GLN A 54 -9.16 12.29 -28.35
C GLN A 54 -7.98 12.46 -29.31
N LEU A 55 -6.84 11.80 -29.05
CA LEU A 55 -5.69 11.80 -29.95
C LEU A 55 -6.06 11.19 -31.31
N LEU A 56 -6.77 10.05 -31.32
CA LEU A 56 -7.19 9.38 -32.55
C LEU A 56 -8.22 10.18 -33.32
N GLU A 57 -9.16 10.84 -32.63
CA GLU A 57 -10.21 11.64 -33.26
C GLU A 57 -9.69 12.96 -33.85
N THR A 58 -8.79 13.63 -33.14
CA THR A 58 -8.36 15.00 -33.49
C THR A 58 -6.98 15.09 -34.12
N GLY A 59 -6.12 14.08 -33.91
CA GLY A 59 -4.70 14.12 -34.24
C GLY A 59 -3.87 15.10 -33.40
N ASP A 60 -4.46 15.73 -32.38
CA ASP A 60 -3.78 16.76 -31.58
C ASP A 60 -2.75 16.11 -30.63
N PRO A 61 -1.44 16.41 -30.79
CA PRO A 61 -0.39 15.76 -30.01
C PRO A 61 -0.43 16.11 -28.52
N LYS A 62 -1.17 17.13 -28.08
CA LYS A 62 -1.26 17.48 -26.65
C LYS A 62 -1.74 16.33 -25.78
N TYR A 63 -2.56 15.43 -26.34
CA TYR A 63 -3.09 14.28 -25.61
C TYR A 63 -2.01 13.25 -25.26
N MET A 64 -0.88 13.23 -25.99
CA MET A 64 0.26 12.40 -25.62
C MET A 64 0.84 12.79 -24.26
N ALA A 65 0.83 14.08 -23.90
CA ALA A 65 1.34 14.53 -22.60
C ALA A 65 0.45 14.03 -21.44
N ILE A 66 -0.86 13.96 -21.65
CA ILE A 66 -1.80 13.41 -20.65
C ILE A 66 -1.55 11.91 -20.47
N ILE A 67 -1.35 11.18 -21.57
CA ILE A 67 -1.04 9.74 -21.54
C ILE A 67 0.27 9.49 -20.77
N ASP A 68 1.33 10.23 -21.08
CA ASP A 68 2.63 10.12 -20.39
C ASP A 68 2.51 10.44 -18.89
N GLN A 69 1.80 11.51 -18.54
CA GLN A 69 1.61 11.88 -17.13
C GLN A 69 0.80 10.83 -16.36
N ALA A 70 -0.24 10.25 -16.96
CA ALA A 70 -1.02 9.19 -16.35
C ALA A 70 -0.20 7.90 -16.14
N GLN A 71 0.69 7.55 -17.08
CA GLN A 71 1.62 6.43 -16.89
C GLN A 71 2.57 6.67 -15.72
N LYS A 72 3.11 7.89 -15.58
CA LYS A 72 3.96 8.27 -14.44
C LYS A 72 3.24 8.18 -13.10
N VAL A 73 1.96 8.53 -13.04
CA VAL A 73 1.16 8.38 -11.81
C VAL A 73 1.09 6.92 -11.36
N VAL A 74 0.93 5.97 -12.29
CA VAL A 74 0.96 4.53 -11.99
C VAL A 74 2.32 4.10 -11.47
N THR A 75 3.41 4.47 -12.15
CA THR A 75 4.77 4.13 -11.74
C THR A 75 5.08 4.66 -10.35
N ASN A 76 4.82 5.94 -10.09
CA ASN A 76 5.03 6.56 -8.78
C ASN A 76 4.15 5.91 -7.70
N GLY A 77 2.93 5.52 -8.05
CA GLY A 77 2.05 4.77 -7.15
C GLY A 77 2.65 3.43 -6.75
N ALA A 78 3.22 2.69 -7.71
CA ALA A 78 3.85 1.40 -7.46
C ALA A 78 5.13 1.55 -6.61
N GLU A 79 5.95 2.57 -6.87
CA GLU A 79 7.11 2.90 -6.04
C GLU A 79 6.70 3.22 -4.61
N ASN A 80 5.69 4.08 -4.42
CA ASN A 80 5.18 4.42 -3.09
C ASN A 80 4.63 3.19 -2.35
N PHE A 81 3.91 2.31 -3.05
CA PHE A 81 3.46 1.03 -2.48
C PHE A 81 4.63 0.17 -2.03
N GLY A 82 5.69 0.05 -2.84
CA GLY A 82 6.93 -0.65 -2.49
C GLY A 82 7.57 -0.09 -1.23
N VAL A 83 7.71 1.24 -1.12
CA VAL A 83 8.27 1.91 0.06
C VAL A 83 7.45 1.62 1.32
N VAL A 84 6.11 1.59 1.23
CA VAL A 84 5.26 1.19 2.37
C VAL A 84 5.49 -0.27 2.73
N GLY A 85 5.56 -1.17 1.74
CA GLY A 85 5.85 -2.59 1.94
C GLY A 85 7.17 -2.84 2.66
N ASP A 86 8.25 -2.17 2.24
CA ASP A 86 9.58 -2.30 2.86
C ASP A 86 9.58 -1.80 4.32
N LYS A 87 8.90 -0.69 4.58
CA LYS A 87 8.76 -0.15 5.95
C LYS A 87 7.97 -1.09 6.85
N VAL A 88 6.87 -1.67 6.34
CA VAL A 88 6.08 -2.67 7.06
C VAL A 88 6.93 -3.91 7.37
N ALA A 89 7.69 -4.42 6.39
CA ALA A 89 8.57 -5.56 6.57
C ALA A 89 9.63 -5.29 7.65
N THR A 90 10.23 -4.10 7.64
CA THR A 90 11.21 -3.67 8.64
C THR A 90 10.60 -3.68 10.05
N VAL A 91 9.44 -3.04 10.23
CA VAL A 91 8.76 -2.98 11.55
C VAL A 91 8.40 -4.36 12.10
N LEU A 92 8.03 -5.31 11.23
CA LEU A 92 7.70 -6.68 11.63
C LEU A 92 8.97 -7.51 11.90
N HIS A 93 10.03 -7.34 11.11
CA HIS A 93 11.28 -8.08 11.27
C HIS A 93 12.05 -7.67 12.53
N ASP A 94 12.10 -6.37 12.84
CA ASP A 94 12.73 -5.82 14.05
C ASP A 94 12.11 -6.35 15.36
N ARG A 95 10.93 -6.97 15.29
CA ARG A 95 10.23 -7.59 16.43
C ARG A 95 10.30 -9.12 16.46
N SER A 96 10.93 -9.73 15.44
CA SER A 96 11.14 -11.18 15.37
C SER A 96 12.48 -11.63 16.00
N GLN A 97 13.29 -10.66 16.46
CA GLN A 97 14.52 -10.82 17.24
C GLN A 97 14.25 -10.51 18.72
#